data_AF-A0A924XNN4-F1
#
_entry.id   AF-A0A924XNN4-F1
#
_cell.length_a   1.000
_cell.length_b   1.000
_cell.length_c   1.000
_cell.angle_alpha   90.00
_cell.angle_beta   90.00
_cell.angle_gamma   90.00
#
_symmetry.space_group_name_H-M   'P 1'
#
loop_
_entity.id
_entity.type
_entity.pdbx_description
1 polymer ?
#
loop_
_entity_poly.entity_id
_entity_poly.type
_entity_poly.pdbx_seq_one_letter_code
_entity_poly.pdbx_strand_id
1 'polypeptide(L)'
;ENEGVVHLYTSTPLADRCAALSALVGAEAVLLAAQSGGDPFDEACSRPWLDLQARFDSPIPLACCAVTVELRGEADVGHALASADADALLGAMILLGAIDAPAPVLPPARCQATLLADVEVLAAPISGILVLHYAPGDRIAAGDLVAEVIDPASGAVAALKARHRGLLFAQESARFVAAGRSVAKIAGNEAGRTGPLLGA
;
A
#
# COMPACT_ATOMS: atom_id res chain seq x y z
N GLU A 1 -10.19 2.31 0.24
CA GLU A 1 -10.26 1.44 -0.95
C GLU A 1 -10.26 0.02 -0.43
N ASN A 2 -11.08 -0.87 -0.99
CA ASN A 2 -11.49 -2.10 -0.31
C ASN A 2 -11.18 -3.37 -1.16
N GLU A 3 -10.52 -3.20 -2.30
CA GLU A 3 -9.93 -4.25 -3.13
C GLU A 3 -8.44 -3.95 -3.34
N GLY A 4 -7.59 -4.97 -3.37
CA GLY A 4 -6.15 -4.78 -3.58
C GLY A 4 -5.34 -6.06 -3.67
N VAL A 5 -4.06 -5.92 -4.02
CA VAL A 5 -3.04 -6.97 -3.84
C VAL A 5 -2.48 -6.93 -2.42
N VAL A 6 -1.70 -7.94 -2.02
CA VAL A 6 -0.92 -7.83 -0.79
C VAL A 6 0.07 -6.68 -0.92
N HIS A 7 0.00 -5.72 -0.01
CA HIS A 7 0.91 -4.57 0.01
C HIS A 7 1.23 -4.13 1.45
N LEU A 8 2.35 -3.44 1.61
CA LEU A 8 2.86 -3.04 2.92
C LEU A 8 3.00 -1.51 3.01
N TYR A 9 2.80 -0.99 4.22
CA TYR A 9 3.24 0.35 4.62
C TYR A 9 4.26 0.23 5.74
N THR A 10 5.34 1.02 5.66
CA THR A 10 6.30 1.14 6.76
C THR A 10 7.08 2.44 6.67
N SER A 11 7.81 2.77 7.73
CA SER A 11 8.68 3.94 7.74
C SER A 11 9.89 3.74 6.83
N THR A 12 10.32 4.77 6.10
CA THR A 12 11.48 4.69 5.19
C THR A 12 12.74 4.10 5.84
N PRO A 13 13.12 4.47 7.08
CA PRO A 13 14.29 3.90 7.77
C PRO A 13 14.15 2.42 8.16
N LEU A 14 12.95 1.85 8.05
CA LEU A 14 12.65 0.45 8.38
C LEU A 14 12.56 -0.44 7.13
N ALA A 15 12.78 0.10 5.92
CA ALA A 15 12.62 -0.63 4.66
C ALA A 15 13.40 -1.95 4.62
N ASP A 16 14.69 -1.94 4.98
CA ASP A 16 15.53 -3.14 4.96
C ASP A 16 15.06 -4.21 5.96
N ARG A 17 14.51 -3.78 7.10
CA ARG A 17 13.96 -4.69 8.13
C ARG A 17 12.64 -5.32 7.69
N CYS A 18 11.92 -4.67 6.78
CA CYS A 18 10.66 -5.15 6.21
C CYS A 18 10.87 -6.06 4.98
N ALA A 19 12.05 -6.06 4.37
CA ALA A 19 12.30 -6.77 3.11
C ALA A 19 11.98 -8.27 3.16
N ALA A 20 12.36 -8.95 4.25
CA ALA A 20 12.08 -10.38 4.41
C ALA A 20 10.57 -10.67 4.54
N LEU A 21 9.86 -9.84 5.33
CA LEU A 21 8.41 -9.93 5.45
C LEU A 21 7.73 -9.72 4.08
N SER A 22 8.11 -8.67 3.36
CA SER A 22 7.61 -8.36 2.01
C SER A 22 7.74 -9.54 1.05
N ALA A 23 8.89 -10.19 1.04
CA ALA A 23 9.10 -11.38 0.22
C ALA A 23 8.19 -12.53 0.67
N LEU A 24 8.16 -12.85 1.96
CA LEU A 24 7.37 -13.97 2.50
C LEU A 24 5.87 -13.83 2.23
N VAL A 25 5.29 -12.63 2.46
CA VAL A 25 3.86 -12.39 2.20
C VAL A 25 3.56 -12.20 0.71
N GLY A 26 4.59 -12.19 -0.15
CA GLY A 26 4.44 -11.98 -1.58
C GLY A 26 3.90 -10.59 -1.94
N ALA A 27 4.31 -9.55 -1.20
CA ALA A 27 3.84 -8.19 -1.40
C ALA A 27 4.23 -7.66 -2.78
N GLU A 28 3.24 -7.08 -3.48
CA GLU A 28 3.42 -6.51 -4.82
C GLU A 28 3.67 -5.00 -4.78
N ALA A 29 3.40 -4.36 -3.64
CA ALA A 29 3.82 -3.00 -3.35
C ALA A 29 4.33 -2.88 -1.91
N VAL A 30 5.39 -2.11 -1.72
CA VAL A 30 5.91 -1.71 -0.40
C VAL A 30 6.04 -0.20 -0.40
N LEU A 31 5.28 0.47 0.45
CA LEU A 31 5.10 1.91 0.46
C LEU A 31 5.79 2.54 1.67
N LEU A 32 6.72 3.45 1.41
CA LEU A 32 7.60 4.03 2.41
C LEU A 32 7.23 5.49 2.70
N ALA A 33 7.07 5.84 3.97
CA ALA A 33 6.90 7.23 4.40
C ALA A 33 7.59 7.46 5.75
N ALA A 34 8.43 8.50 5.86
CA ALA A 34 8.93 8.92 7.18
C ALA A 34 7.82 9.55 8.04
N GLN A 35 6.90 10.25 7.38
CA GLN A 35 5.67 10.79 7.94
C GLN A 35 4.62 10.81 6.83
N SER A 36 3.60 9.97 6.95
CA SER A 36 2.52 9.86 5.97
C SER A 36 1.38 10.85 6.22
N GLY A 37 1.27 11.35 7.46
CA GLY A 37 0.14 12.19 7.90
C GLY A 37 -1.07 11.37 8.32
N GLY A 38 -1.93 11.92 9.18
CA GLY A 38 -3.09 11.21 9.73
C GLY A 38 -2.79 10.33 10.95
N ASP A 39 -1.56 10.36 11.46
CA ASP A 39 -1.08 9.63 12.65
C ASP A 39 -1.48 8.14 12.68
N PRO A 40 -1.13 7.36 11.63
CA PRO A 40 -1.47 5.95 11.58
C PRO A 40 -0.74 5.16 12.70
N PHE A 41 -1.31 4.02 13.07
CA PHE A 41 -0.87 3.28 14.25
C PHE A 41 0.57 2.77 14.15
N ASP A 42 1.00 2.34 12.97
CA ASP A 42 2.37 1.92 12.71
C ASP A 42 3.39 3.07 12.89
N GLU A 43 3.05 4.29 12.48
CA GLU A 43 3.85 5.48 12.77
C GLU A 43 3.83 5.81 14.26
N ALA A 44 2.70 5.70 14.95
CA ALA A 44 2.63 5.91 16.39
C ALA A 44 3.58 4.95 17.15
N CYS A 45 3.82 3.75 16.64
CA CYS A 45 4.77 2.78 17.21
C CYS A 45 6.24 3.04 16.83
N SER A 46 6.51 3.46 15.60
CA SER A 46 7.89 3.58 15.06
C SER A 46 8.48 4.99 15.17
N ARG A 47 7.67 6.03 14.97
CA ARG A 47 8.09 7.44 14.95
C ARG A 47 8.75 7.93 16.24
N PRO A 48 8.32 7.54 17.46
CA PRO A 48 8.99 7.99 18.68
C PRO A 48 10.49 7.68 18.70
N TRP A 49 10.91 6.56 18.10
CA TRP A 49 12.33 6.20 18.02
C TRP A 49 13.12 7.09 17.06
N LEU A 50 12.49 7.51 15.96
CA LEU A 50 13.08 8.47 15.01
C LEU A 50 13.21 9.87 15.63
N ASP A 51 12.15 10.33 16.31
CA ASP A 51 12.16 11.62 17.00
C ASP A 51 13.24 11.66 18.11
N LEU A 52 13.45 10.54 18.81
CA LEU A 52 14.53 10.39 19.78
C LEU A 52 15.91 10.46 19.14
N GLN A 53 16.14 9.75 18.03
CA GLN A 53 17.40 9.82 17.27
C GLN A 53 17.71 11.24 16.79
N ALA A 54 16.70 11.99 16.34
CA ALA A 54 16.88 13.37 15.87
C ALA A 54 17.20 14.35 17.01
N ARG A 55 16.77 14.04 18.25
CA ARG A 55 16.91 14.92 19.41
C ARG A 55 18.22 14.72 20.18
N PHE A 56 18.81 13.52 20.14
CA PHE A 56 19.94 13.16 20.98
C PHE A 56 21.09 12.60 20.14
N ASP A 57 22.33 13.04 20.42
CA ASP A 57 23.55 12.56 19.76
C ASP A 57 23.98 11.12 20.17
N SER A 58 23.12 10.40 20.89
CA SER A 58 23.34 9.03 21.33
C SER A 58 22.87 8.03 20.24
N PRO A 59 23.52 6.85 20.11
CA PRO A 59 23.09 5.83 19.16
C PRO A 59 21.81 5.12 19.65
N ILE A 60 20.66 5.78 19.50
CA ILE A 60 19.35 5.24 19.84
C ILE A 60 18.90 4.32 18.71
N PRO A 61 18.59 3.03 18.95
CA PRO A 61 18.11 2.14 17.90
C PRO A 61 16.65 2.42 17.54
N LEU A 62 16.25 2.09 16.30
CA LEU A 62 14.85 2.00 15.91
C LEU A 62 14.22 0.75 16.55
N ALA A 63 13.91 0.81 17.84
CA ALA A 63 13.59 -0.38 18.62
C ALA A 63 12.24 -1.01 18.24
N CYS A 64 11.33 -0.25 17.63
CA CYS A 64 10.08 -0.78 17.07
C CYS A 64 10.11 -0.76 15.54
N CYS A 65 10.08 -1.94 14.92
CA CYS A 65 9.81 -2.10 13.50
C CYS A 65 8.31 -2.27 13.31
N ALA A 66 7.62 -1.20 12.92
CA ALA A 66 6.19 -1.25 12.64
C ALA A 66 5.95 -1.35 11.12
N VAL A 67 5.07 -2.27 10.74
CA VAL A 67 4.69 -2.50 9.34
C VAL A 67 3.19 -2.77 9.34
N THR A 68 2.45 -2.05 8.51
CA THR A 68 1.05 -2.38 8.20
C THR A 68 1.06 -3.36 7.03
N VAL A 69 0.40 -4.51 7.22
CA VAL A 69 0.24 -5.54 6.18
C VAL A 69 -1.21 -5.50 5.70
N GLU A 70 -1.42 -5.04 4.47
CA GLU A 70 -2.73 -5.08 3.84
C GLU A 70 -2.89 -6.39 3.07
N LEU A 71 -3.72 -7.28 3.61
CA LEU A 71 -3.95 -8.62 3.07
C LEU A 71 -5.06 -8.62 2.02
N ARG A 72 -4.86 -7.87 0.94
CA ARG A 72 -5.78 -7.75 -0.21
C ARG A 72 -7.09 -7.01 0.13
N GLY A 73 -8.21 -7.38 -0.49
CA GLY A 73 -9.51 -6.75 -0.31
C GLY A 73 -10.40 -7.39 0.76
N GLU A 74 -11.45 -6.69 1.15
CA GLU A 74 -12.41 -7.13 2.18
C GLU A 74 -13.18 -8.42 1.81
N ALA A 75 -13.28 -8.71 0.51
CA ALA A 75 -13.93 -9.91 0.01
C ALA A 75 -12.98 -11.13 -0.11
N ASP A 76 -11.66 -10.93 0.04
CA ASP A 76 -10.65 -11.99 -0.10
C ASP A 76 -10.53 -12.84 1.17
N VAL A 77 -11.62 -13.51 1.53
CA VAL A 77 -11.75 -14.31 2.75
C VAL A 77 -11.79 -15.79 2.41
N GLY A 78 -10.78 -16.55 2.84
CA GLY A 78 -10.75 -18.00 2.65
C GLY A 78 -9.63 -18.66 3.45
N HIS A 79 -9.84 -19.93 3.82
CA HIS A 79 -8.88 -20.68 4.63
C HIS A 79 -7.51 -20.83 3.95
N ALA A 80 -7.48 -21.03 2.63
CA ALA A 80 -6.23 -21.16 1.89
C ALA A 80 -5.41 -19.85 1.94
N LEU A 81 -6.07 -18.70 1.77
CA LEU A 81 -5.44 -17.39 1.89
C LEU A 81 -4.91 -17.18 3.31
N ALA A 82 -5.78 -17.34 4.32
CA ALA A 82 -5.42 -17.13 5.72
C ALA A 82 -4.27 -18.04 6.19
N SER A 83 -4.23 -19.30 5.72
CA SER A 83 -3.13 -20.22 6.03
C SER A 83 -1.82 -19.73 5.42
N ALA A 84 -1.83 -19.33 4.15
CA ALA A 84 -0.63 -18.83 3.49
C ALA A 84 -0.12 -17.52 4.13
N ASP A 85 -1.02 -16.60 4.48
CA ASP A 85 -0.66 -15.37 5.19
C ASP A 85 -0.05 -15.67 6.56
N ALA A 86 -0.67 -16.59 7.32
CA ALA A 86 -0.20 -16.97 8.64
C ALA A 86 1.19 -17.63 8.59
N ASP A 87 1.42 -18.54 7.64
CA ASP A 87 2.72 -19.17 7.44
C ASP A 87 3.82 -18.12 7.11
N ALA A 88 3.49 -17.14 6.28
CA ALA A 88 4.40 -16.04 5.96
C ALA A 88 4.70 -15.15 7.18
N LEU A 89 3.70 -14.80 7.98
CA LEU A 89 3.86 -14.01 9.21
C LEU A 89 4.66 -14.77 10.28
N LEU A 90 4.41 -16.07 10.45
CA LEU A 90 5.21 -16.95 11.31
C LEU A 90 6.65 -17.00 10.82
N GLY A 91 6.88 -17.16 9.52
CA GLY A 91 8.21 -17.10 8.91
C GLY A 91 8.94 -15.79 9.22
N ALA A 92 8.25 -14.66 9.14
CA ALA A 92 8.83 -13.36 9.50
C ALA A 92 9.17 -13.28 10.99
N MET A 93 8.31 -13.78 11.88
CA MET A 93 8.58 -13.84 13.32
C MET A 93 9.76 -14.75 13.67
N ILE A 94 9.97 -15.85 12.93
CA ILE A 94 11.15 -16.71 13.06
C ILE A 94 12.42 -15.93 12.67
N LEU A 95 12.41 -15.24 11.52
CA LEU A 95 13.55 -14.44 11.06
C LEU A 95 13.88 -13.26 12.01
N LEU A 96 12.87 -12.74 12.72
CA LEU A 96 13.04 -11.74 13.77
C LEU A 96 13.53 -12.32 15.11
N GLY A 97 13.61 -13.65 15.24
CA GLY A 97 14.00 -14.34 16.48
C GLY A 97 12.92 -14.36 17.56
N ALA A 98 11.67 -14.02 17.22
CA ALA A 98 10.54 -14.09 18.15
C ALA A 98 10.03 -15.53 18.33
N ILE A 99 10.29 -16.40 17.36
CA ILE A 99 9.94 -17.82 17.39
C ILE A 99 11.21 -18.64 17.13
N ASP A 100 11.52 -19.57 18.04
CA ASP A 100 12.61 -20.51 17.88
C ASP A 100 12.17 -21.70 17.01
N ALA A 101 12.44 -21.60 15.71
CA ALA A 101 12.15 -22.63 14.71
C ALA A 101 13.13 -22.50 13.53
N PRO A 102 13.25 -23.53 12.68
CA PRO A 102 14.10 -23.45 11.48
C PRO A 102 13.70 -22.27 10.59
N ALA A 103 14.70 -21.52 10.11
CA ALA A 103 14.47 -20.37 9.23
C ALA A 103 13.73 -20.79 7.95
N PRO A 104 12.71 -20.03 7.50
CA PRO A 104 12.01 -20.31 6.26
C PRO A 104 12.93 -20.06 5.06
N VAL A 105 12.58 -20.66 3.91
CA VAL A 105 13.18 -20.29 2.63
C VAL A 105 12.58 -18.96 2.18
N LEU A 106 13.43 -17.98 1.90
CA LEU A 106 12.98 -16.68 1.43
C LEU A 106 12.69 -16.73 -0.08
N PRO A 107 11.44 -16.45 -0.53
CA PRO A 107 11.15 -16.29 -1.95
C PRO A 107 11.77 -15.00 -2.51
N PRO A 108 11.89 -14.86 -3.84
CA PRO A 108 12.33 -13.60 -4.44
C PRO A 108 11.32 -12.47 -4.17
N ALA A 109 11.81 -11.26 -3.93
CA ALA A 109 10.96 -10.08 -3.82
C ALA A 109 10.19 -9.83 -5.13
N ARG A 110 8.91 -9.47 -5.02
CA ARG A 110 8.02 -9.22 -6.17
C ARG A 110 7.98 -7.76 -6.60
N CYS A 111 8.48 -6.84 -5.77
CA CYS A 111 8.51 -5.41 -6.04
C CYS A 111 9.74 -4.74 -5.43
N GLN A 112 9.99 -3.51 -5.87
CA GLN A 112 10.89 -2.59 -5.18
C GLN A 112 10.05 -1.69 -4.26
N ALA A 113 10.63 -1.29 -3.13
CA ALA A 113 10.01 -0.33 -2.25
C ALA A 113 9.88 1.03 -2.97
N THR A 114 8.74 1.67 -2.74
CA THR A 114 8.31 2.89 -3.41
C THR A 114 7.98 3.93 -2.36
N LEU A 115 8.30 5.20 -2.58
CA LEU A 115 7.88 6.24 -1.64
C LEU A 115 6.36 6.39 -1.72
N LEU A 116 5.68 6.51 -0.58
CA LEU A 116 4.24 6.73 -0.56
C LEU A 116 3.84 8.04 -1.28
N ALA A 117 4.75 9.01 -1.31
CA ALA A 117 4.62 10.23 -2.09
C ALA A 117 4.51 9.97 -3.60
N ASP A 118 5.08 8.88 -4.10
CA ASP A 118 5.04 8.52 -5.52
C ASP A 118 3.83 7.67 -5.90
N VAL A 119 2.90 7.41 -4.96
CA VAL A 119 1.61 6.80 -5.26
C VAL A 119 0.68 7.82 -5.91
N GLU A 120 0.31 7.57 -7.16
CA GLU A 120 -0.74 8.32 -7.83
C GLU A 120 -2.12 7.86 -7.33
N VAL A 121 -2.96 8.82 -6.98
CA VAL A 121 -4.33 8.59 -6.49
C VAL A 121 -5.30 9.16 -7.52
N LEU A 122 -6.13 8.29 -8.09
CA LEU A 122 -7.22 8.69 -8.97
C LEU A 122 -8.48 8.88 -8.13
N ALA A 123 -9.05 10.08 -8.14
CA ALA A 123 -10.25 10.43 -7.39
C ALA A 123 -11.40 10.77 -8.34
N ALA A 124 -12.61 10.31 -8.02
CA ALA A 124 -13.80 10.54 -8.81
C ALA A 124 -14.09 12.05 -8.93
N PRO A 125 -14.13 12.65 -10.14
CA PRO A 125 -14.38 14.09 -10.28
C PRO A 125 -15.86 14.46 -10.11
N ILE A 126 -16.74 13.47 -10.27
CA ILE A 126 -18.19 13.57 -10.10
C ILE A 126 -18.69 12.36 -9.31
N SER A 127 -19.91 12.44 -8.77
CA SER A 127 -20.58 11.27 -8.21
C SER A 127 -21.23 10.47 -9.34
N GLY A 128 -21.16 9.14 -9.29
CA GLY A 128 -21.75 8.32 -10.34
C GLY A 128 -21.36 6.84 -10.28
N ILE A 129 -21.72 6.13 -11.35
CA ILE A 129 -21.40 4.72 -11.53
C ILE A 129 -19.92 4.60 -11.89
N LEU A 130 -19.18 3.80 -11.12
CA LEU A 130 -17.76 3.55 -11.34
C LEU A 130 -17.57 2.33 -12.24
N VAL A 131 -16.86 2.52 -13.35
CA VAL A 131 -16.39 1.45 -14.25
C VAL A 131 -14.87 1.41 -14.17
N LEU A 132 -14.32 0.25 -13.81
CA LEU A 132 -12.87 0.01 -13.71
C LEU A 132 -12.43 -0.85 -14.90
N HIS A 133 -11.29 -0.50 -15.49
CA HIS A 133 -10.76 -1.17 -16.69
C HIS A 133 -9.59 -2.12 -16.39
N TYR A 134 -9.10 -2.11 -15.16
CA TYR A 134 -7.98 -2.92 -14.67
C TYR A 134 -8.32 -3.56 -13.33
N ALA A 135 -7.59 -4.60 -12.98
CA ALA A 135 -7.64 -5.26 -11.68
C ALA A 135 -6.40 -4.92 -10.83
N PRO A 136 -6.48 -5.02 -9.50
CA PRO A 136 -5.30 -4.95 -8.66
C PRO A 136 -4.25 -5.98 -9.09
N GLY A 137 -2.99 -5.54 -9.18
CA GLY A 137 -1.87 -6.33 -9.71
C GLY A 137 -1.53 -6.02 -11.17
N ASP A 138 -2.41 -5.31 -11.89
CA ASP A 138 -2.12 -4.91 -13.26
C ASP A 138 -1.09 -3.79 -13.33
N ARG A 139 -0.27 -3.85 -14.40
CA ARG A 139 0.67 -2.78 -14.75
C ARG A 139 -0.03 -1.75 -15.62
N ILE A 140 0.05 -0.50 -15.20
CA ILE A 140 -0.56 0.65 -15.84
C ILE A 140 0.52 1.47 -16.55
N ALA A 141 0.25 1.88 -17.80
CA ALA A 141 1.07 2.84 -18.52
C ALA A 141 0.53 4.27 -18.33
N ALA A 142 1.42 5.26 -18.49
CA ALA A 142 1.00 6.66 -18.52
C ALA A 142 0.03 6.90 -19.68
N GLY A 143 -1.12 7.49 -19.39
CA GLY A 143 -2.20 7.78 -20.35
C GLY A 143 -3.28 6.69 -20.45
N ASP A 144 -3.09 5.52 -19.82
CA ASP A 144 -4.10 4.46 -19.79
C ASP A 144 -5.38 4.92 -19.11
N LEU A 145 -6.53 4.50 -19.66
CA LEU A 145 -7.85 4.74 -19.07
C LEU A 145 -8.08 3.72 -17.96
N VAL A 146 -7.91 4.13 -16.71
CA VAL A 146 -8.00 3.22 -15.55
C VAL A 146 -9.45 3.06 -15.09
N ALA A 147 -10.20 4.16 -15.09
CA ALA A 147 -11.59 4.16 -14.66
C ALA A 147 -12.43 5.20 -15.41
N GLU A 148 -13.74 5.04 -15.33
CA GLU A 148 -14.73 6.02 -15.74
C GLU A 148 -15.77 6.19 -14.63
N VAL A 149 -16.23 7.43 -14.44
CA VAL A 149 -17.39 7.72 -13.59
C VAL A 149 -18.51 8.26 -14.46
N ILE A 150 -19.65 7.59 -14.46
CA ILE A 150 -20.80 7.89 -15.31
C ILE A 150 -21.90 8.51 -14.45
N ASP A 151 -22.32 9.73 -14.78
CA ASP A 151 -23.51 10.33 -14.20
C ASP A 151 -24.77 9.61 -14.75
N PRO A 152 -25.53 8.89 -13.93
CA PRO A 152 -26.69 8.13 -14.41
C PRO A 152 -27.85 9.01 -14.86
N ALA A 153 -27.89 10.29 -14.48
CA ALA A 153 -28.97 11.21 -14.86
C ALA A 153 -28.75 11.81 -16.25
N SER A 154 -27.51 12.19 -16.56
CA SER A 154 -27.16 12.85 -17.83
C SER A 154 -26.51 11.93 -18.86
N GLY A 155 -25.94 10.80 -18.41
CA GLY A 155 -25.09 9.95 -19.24
C GLY A 155 -23.69 10.51 -19.48
N ALA A 156 -23.31 11.63 -18.85
CA ALA A 156 -21.98 12.20 -18.97
C ALA A 156 -20.93 11.24 -18.37
N VAL A 157 -19.81 11.08 -19.07
CA VAL A 157 -18.72 10.18 -18.66
C VAL A 157 -17.49 11.00 -18.33
N ALA A 158 -16.95 10.80 -17.12
CA ALA A 158 -15.69 11.36 -16.68
C ALA A 158 -14.60 10.29 -16.71
N ALA A 159 -13.66 10.43 -17.64
CA ALA A 159 -12.52 9.52 -17.79
C ALA A 159 -11.41 9.81 -16.76
N LEU A 160 -10.91 8.77 -16.10
CA LEU A 160 -9.79 8.80 -15.17
C LEU A 160 -8.62 8.06 -15.78
N LYS A 161 -7.62 8.83 -16.23
CA LYS A 161 -6.40 8.30 -16.83
C LYS A 161 -5.23 8.41 -15.89
N ALA A 162 -4.36 7.39 -15.89
CA ALA A 162 -3.11 7.43 -15.16
C ALA A 162 -2.17 8.48 -15.77
N ARG A 163 -1.52 9.29 -14.94
CA ARG A 163 -0.49 10.25 -15.38
C ARG A 163 0.88 9.58 -15.44
N HIS A 164 1.13 8.64 -14.54
CA HIS A 164 2.40 7.93 -14.44
C HIS A 164 2.21 6.43 -14.63
N ARG A 165 3.30 5.75 -15.00
CA ARG A 165 3.32 4.30 -15.05
C ARG A 165 3.40 3.72 -13.63
N GLY A 166 2.85 2.54 -13.41
CA GLY A 166 3.01 1.86 -12.12
C GLY A 166 2.20 0.58 -12.00
N LEU A 167 2.07 0.11 -10.77
CA LEU A 167 1.23 -1.03 -10.40
C LEU A 167 -0.06 -0.51 -9.76
N LEU A 168 -1.22 -0.89 -10.30
CA LEU A 168 -2.49 -0.68 -9.62
C LEU A 168 -2.55 -1.64 -8.42
N PHE A 169 -2.34 -1.13 -7.19
CA PHE A 169 -2.25 -2.01 -6.01
C PHE A 169 -3.53 -2.02 -5.17
N ALA A 170 -4.35 -0.98 -5.26
CA ALA A 170 -5.62 -0.89 -4.55
C ALA A 170 -6.66 -0.10 -5.36
N GLN A 171 -7.93 -0.49 -5.23
CA GLN A 171 -9.06 0.17 -5.89
C GLN A 171 -10.35 0.09 -5.07
N GLU A 172 -11.34 0.86 -5.50
CA GLU A 172 -12.68 0.85 -4.91
C GLU A 172 -13.51 -0.35 -5.37
N SER A 173 -14.19 -1.00 -4.42
CA SER A 173 -15.10 -2.12 -4.70
C SER A 173 -16.54 -1.64 -4.93
N ALA A 174 -16.91 -0.47 -4.38
CA ALA A 174 -18.20 0.14 -4.65
C ALA A 174 -18.35 0.50 -6.14
N ARG A 175 -19.51 0.17 -6.72
CA ARG A 175 -19.84 0.50 -8.12
C ARG A 175 -20.59 1.82 -8.27
N PHE A 176 -20.82 2.53 -7.17
CA PHE A 176 -21.26 3.91 -7.14
C PHE A 176 -20.40 4.69 -6.14
N VAL A 177 -19.86 5.82 -6.57
CA VAL A 177 -18.92 6.62 -5.78
C VAL A 177 -19.37 8.07 -5.69
N ALA A 178 -18.99 8.73 -4.60
CA ALA A 178 -19.15 10.17 -4.45
C ALA A 178 -17.97 10.91 -5.10
N ALA A 179 -18.21 12.14 -5.57
CA ALA A 179 -17.15 13.05 -5.99
C ALA A 179 -16.10 13.21 -4.88
N GLY A 180 -14.83 13.24 -5.27
CA GLY A 180 -13.66 13.31 -4.38
C GLY A 180 -13.22 11.97 -3.79
N ARG A 181 -14.03 10.91 -3.89
CA ARG A 181 -13.64 9.58 -3.41
C ARG A 181 -12.47 9.04 -4.23
N SER A 182 -11.44 8.55 -3.55
CA SER A 182 -10.35 7.81 -4.19
C SER A 182 -10.88 6.48 -4.74
N VAL A 183 -10.58 6.19 -6.01
CA VAL A 183 -11.09 5.00 -6.71
C VAL A 183 -10.00 4.03 -7.13
N ALA A 184 -8.77 4.50 -7.29
CA ALA A 184 -7.62 3.68 -7.68
C ALA A 184 -6.32 4.30 -7.19
N LYS A 185 -5.38 3.45 -6.75
CA LYS A 185 -4.04 3.84 -6.30
C LYS A 185 -2.98 3.09 -7.09
N ILE A 186 -2.06 3.83 -7.68
CA ILE A 186 -1.02 3.31 -8.56
C ILE A 186 0.32 3.57 -7.90
N ALA A 187 1.03 2.51 -7.53
CA ALA A 187 2.39 2.58 -7.01
C ALA A 187 3.37 2.73 -8.19
N GLY A 188 4.00 3.89 -8.28
CA GLY A 188 5.04 4.22 -9.25
C GLY A 188 6.14 5.04 -8.60
N ASN A 189 7.10 5.54 -9.37
CA ASN A 189 8.28 6.25 -8.86
C ASN A 189 8.39 7.69 -9.38
N GLU A 190 7.27 8.26 -9.85
CA GLU A 190 7.26 9.52 -10.60
C GLU A 190 6.24 10.55 -10.06
N ALA A 191 5.31 10.18 -9.16
CA ALA A 191 4.20 11.08 -8.81
C ALA A 191 4.59 12.25 -7.89
N GLY A 192 5.58 12.08 -7.00
CA GLY A 192 6.19 13.17 -6.23
C GLY A 192 5.23 14.04 -5.41
N ARG A 193 4.20 13.46 -4.77
CA ARG A 193 3.21 14.18 -3.97
C ARG A 193 3.82 14.80 -2.71
N THR A 194 3.25 15.92 -2.27
CA THR A 194 3.63 16.64 -1.04
C THR A 194 2.43 16.88 -0.14
N GLY A 195 2.63 16.92 1.19
CA GLY A 195 1.55 17.10 2.18
C GLY A 195 1.07 15.78 2.79
N PRO A 196 -0.12 15.73 3.43
CA PRO A 196 -0.71 14.48 3.92
C PRO A 196 -0.85 13.47 2.77
N LEU A 197 -0.21 12.32 2.92
CA LEU A 197 -0.16 11.26 1.92
C LEU A 197 -1.31 10.26 2.09
N LEU A 198 -1.80 10.12 3.33
CA LEU A 198 -3.02 9.41 3.67
C LEU A 198 -4.21 10.38 3.69
N GLY A 199 -5.35 9.92 3.18
CA GLY A 199 -6.62 10.63 3.28
C GLY A 199 -7.20 10.50 4.70
N ALA A 200 -7.99 11.48 5.11
CA ALA A 200 -8.81 11.42 6.32
C ALA A 200 -10.07 10.55 6.10
#